data_AF-A0A3L7XG31-F1
#
_entry.id   AF-A0A3L7XG31-F1
#
_cell.length_a   1.000
_cell.length_b   1.000
_cell.length_c   1.000
_cell.angle_alpha   90.00
_cell.angle_beta   90.00
_cell.angle_gamma   90.00
#
_symmetry.space_group_name_H-M   'P 1'
#
loop_
_entity.id
_entity.type
_entity.pdbx_description
1 polymer ?
#
loop_
_entity_poly.entity_id
_entity_poly.type
_entity_poly.pdbx_seq_one_letter_code
_entity_poly.pdbx_strand_id
1 'polypeptide(L)'
;MTTPIRSHAYRGDEDFWRVRQLLIDTFPITPTGLNWEVRRWDGQRFHDPDPQHNPFAGGRCQLWETATGQLIAAAHPEGQGNVHIQIHPDYRHIEDEIFV
;
A
#
# COMPACT_ATOMS: atom_id res chain seq x y z
N MET A 1 23.37 -7.67 4.85
CA MET A 1 22.94 -8.03 3.47
C MET A 1 21.56 -7.42 3.29
N THR A 2 21.37 -6.57 2.29
CA THR A 2 20.05 -5.97 1.99
C THR A 2 19.15 -7.07 1.43
N THR A 3 17.95 -7.24 1.99
CA THR A 3 16.97 -8.20 1.48
C THR A 3 16.52 -7.74 0.09
N PRO A 4 16.58 -8.59 -0.95
CA PRO A 4 16.12 -8.18 -2.27
C PRO A 4 14.62 -7.86 -2.24
N ILE A 5 14.26 -6.73 -2.83
CA ILE A 5 12.88 -6.26 -2.93
C ILE A 5 12.35 -6.54 -4.32
N ARG A 6 11.08 -6.94 -4.39
CA ARG A 6 10.33 -7.15 -5.63
C ARG A 6 9.14 -6.22 -5.62
N SER A 7 8.71 -5.79 -6.80
CA SER A 7 7.49 -5.00 -6.93
C SER A 7 6.55 -5.58 -7.97
N HIS A 8 5.26 -5.34 -7.78
CA HIS A 8 4.23 -5.69 -8.74
C HIS A 8 3.03 -4.75 -8.65
N ALA A 9 2.32 -4.62 -9.77
CA ALA A 9 1.02 -3.95 -9.77
C ALA A 9 0.02 -4.73 -8.91
N TYR A 10 -0.88 -4.01 -8.26
CA TYR A 10 -2.00 -4.58 -7.51
C TYR A 10 -2.87 -5.49 -8.39
N ARG A 11 -3.14 -6.71 -7.91
CA ARG A 11 -3.77 -7.79 -8.70
C ARG A 11 -5.21 -8.10 -8.32
N GLY A 12 -5.66 -7.72 -7.13
CA GLY A 12 -7.02 -8.02 -6.67
C GLY A 12 -7.13 -8.17 -5.16
N ASP A 13 -8.10 -8.98 -4.73
CA ASP A 13 -8.51 -9.04 -3.32
C ASP A 13 -7.42 -9.59 -2.39
N GLU A 14 -6.55 -10.49 -2.83
CA GLU A 14 -5.43 -10.94 -2.01
C GLU A 14 -4.52 -9.77 -1.63
N ASP A 15 -4.17 -8.94 -2.60
CA ASP A 15 -3.38 -7.73 -2.38
C ASP A 15 -4.12 -6.70 -1.53
N PHE A 16 -5.45 -6.59 -1.66
CA PHE A 16 -6.27 -5.75 -0.78
C PHE A 16 -6.01 -6.08 0.69
N TRP A 17 -6.08 -7.37 1.03
CA TRP A 17 -5.92 -7.85 2.40
C TRP A 17 -4.47 -7.72 2.87
N ARG A 18 -3.49 -7.92 1.98
CA ARG A 18 -2.07 -7.72 2.32
C ARG A 18 -1.74 -6.26 2.62
N VAL A 19 -2.26 -5.31 1.81
CA VAL A 19 -2.12 -3.88 2.11
C VAL A 19 -2.81 -3.54 3.42
N ARG A 20 -4.01 -4.05 3.64
CA ARG A 20 -4.73 -3.85 4.91
C ARG A 20 -3.93 -4.35 6.11
N GLN A 21 -3.28 -5.50 6.00
CA GLN A 21 -2.41 -6.04 7.05
C GLN A 21 -1.16 -5.17 7.25
N LEU A 22 -0.52 -4.70 6.18
CA LEU A 22 0.57 -3.73 6.27
C LEU A 22 0.16 -2.49 7.08
N LEU A 23 -1.00 -1.91 6.80
CA LEU A 23 -1.51 -0.75 7.54
C LEU A 23 -1.69 -1.07 9.03
N ILE A 24 -2.25 -2.24 9.38
CA ILE A 24 -2.42 -2.69 10.77
C ILE A 24 -1.06 -2.80 11.47
N ASP A 25 -0.13 -3.53 10.86
CA ASP A 25 1.17 -3.86 11.47
C ASP A 25 2.02 -2.60 11.69
N THR A 26 1.90 -1.64 10.78
CA THR A 26 2.72 -0.43 10.80
C THR A 26 2.07 0.74 11.54
N PHE A 27 0.76 0.69 11.83
CA PHE A 27 0.04 1.76 12.52
C PHE A 27 0.69 2.18 13.86
N PRO A 28 1.07 1.28 14.79
CA PRO A 28 1.63 1.69 16.07
C PRO A 28 3.06 2.22 16.01
N ILE A 29 3.78 1.99 14.91
CA ILE A 29 5.21 2.32 14.77
C ILE A 29 5.50 3.40 13.73
N THR A 30 4.48 3.88 13.03
CA THR A 30 4.63 4.90 11.98
C THR A 30 4.17 6.26 12.49
N PRO A 31 4.91 7.36 12.23
CA PRO A 31 4.47 8.70 12.58
C PRO A 31 3.10 9.04 11.99
N THR A 32 2.34 9.87 12.70
CA THR A 32 1.02 10.32 12.28
C THR A 32 1.07 10.95 10.88
N GLY A 33 0.13 10.56 10.02
CA GLY A 33 -0.01 11.08 8.65
C GLY A 33 0.82 10.34 7.59
N LEU A 34 1.75 9.47 7.98
CA LEU A 34 2.53 8.62 7.05
C LEU A 34 1.95 7.20 6.90
N ASN A 35 0.86 6.91 7.60
CA ASN A 35 0.15 5.65 7.51
C ASN A 35 -1.35 5.93 7.40
N TRP A 36 -2.02 5.36 6.40
CA TRP A 36 -3.48 5.42 6.38
C TRP A 36 -4.07 4.56 7.47
N GLU A 37 -5.05 5.11 8.18
CA GLU A 37 -5.86 4.28 9.05
C GLU A 37 -6.62 3.25 8.21
N VAL A 38 -6.73 2.02 8.71
CA VAL A 38 -7.43 0.90 8.06
C VAL A 38 -8.85 1.28 7.60
N ARG A 39 -9.54 2.14 8.37
CA ARG A 39 -10.87 2.67 8.00
C ARG A 39 -10.89 3.44 6.68
N ARG A 40 -9.80 4.13 6.31
CA ARG A 40 -9.70 4.88 5.04
C ARG A 40 -9.53 3.90 3.88
N TRP A 41 -8.72 2.86 4.07
CA TRP A 41 -8.51 1.78 3.10
C TRP A 41 -9.79 0.98 2.85
N ASP A 42 -10.44 0.51 3.91
CA ASP A 42 -11.72 -0.21 3.84
C ASP A 42 -12.82 0.69 3.24
N GLY A 43 -12.83 1.97 3.63
CA GLY A 43 -13.72 3.02 3.11
C GLY A 43 -13.68 3.15 1.59
N GLN A 44 -12.47 3.26 1.03
CA GLN A 44 -12.27 3.37 -0.41
C GLN A 44 -12.79 2.16 -1.19
N ARG A 45 -12.72 0.95 -0.62
CA ARG A 45 -13.14 -0.26 -1.33
C ARG A 45 -14.64 -0.56 -1.22
N PHE A 46 -15.24 -0.32 -0.05
CA PHE A 46 -16.56 -0.85 0.29
C PHE A 46 -17.64 0.21 0.47
N HIS A 47 -17.29 1.49 0.50
CA HIS A 47 -18.25 2.58 0.72
C HIS A 47 -18.43 3.50 -0.50
N ASP A 48 -18.01 3.04 -1.69
CA ASP A 48 -18.39 3.67 -2.95
C ASP A 48 -19.89 3.39 -3.24
N PRO A 49 -20.66 4.38 -3.74
CA PRO A 49 -22.03 4.16 -4.18
C PRO A 49 -22.19 3.08 -5.27
N ASP A 50 -21.15 2.87 -6.08
CA ASP A 50 -21.08 1.77 -7.03
C ASP A 50 -20.35 0.55 -6.39
N PRO A 51 -21.06 -0.54 -6.08
CA PRO A 51 -20.46 -1.72 -5.43
C PRO A 51 -19.46 -2.47 -6.33
N GLN A 52 -19.45 -2.21 -7.64
CA GLN A 52 -18.47 -2.78 -8.56
C GLN A 52 -17.22 -1.92 -8.66
N HIS A 53 -17.25 -0.69 -8.15
CA HIS A 53 -16.11 0.19 -8.17
C HIS A 53 -14.98 -0.34 -7.29
N ASN A 54 -13.78 -0.41 -7.87
CA ASN A 54 -12.55 -0.64 -7.12
C ASN A 54 -11.55 0.45 -7.50
N PRO A 55 -11.29 1.44 -6.61
CA PRO A 55 -10.39 2.54 -6.93
C PRO A 55 -8.94 2.10 -7.11
N PHE A 56 -8.58 0.90 -6.65
CA PHE A 56 -7.24 0.33 -6.75
C PHE A 56 -7.02 -0.49 -8.02
N ALA A 57 -8.09 -0.83 -8.74
CA ALA A 57 -8.01 -1.60 -9.98
C ALA A 57 -7.38 -0.78 -11.12
N GLY A 58 -6.83 -1.49 -12.11
CA GLY A 58 -6.29 -0.91 -13.34
C GLY A 58 -4.84 -0.44 -13.25
N GLY A 59 -4.02 -1.04 -12.38
CA GLY A 59 -2.58 -0.74 -12.29
C GLY A 59 -2.26 0.61 -11.64
N ARG A 60 -3.23 1.21 -10.95
CA ARG A 60 -3.07 2.48 -10.22
C ARG A 60 -2.39 2.33 -8.85
N CYS A 61 -2.17 1.09 -8.43
CA CYS A 61 -1.46 0.78 -7.20
C CYS A 61 -0.26 -0.12 -7.50
N GLN A 62 0.85 0.16 -6.81
CA GLN A 62 2.09 -0.61 -6.88
C GLN A 62 2.42 -1.11 -5.48
N LEU A 63 2.93 -2.33 -5.40
CA LEU A 63 3.25 -3.03 -4.15
C LEU A 63 4.72 -3.44 -4.17
N TRP A 64 5.36 -3.35 -3.01
CA TRP A 64 6.74 -3.80 -2.81
C TRP A 64 6.80 -4.81 -1.67
N GLU A 65 7.45 -5.94 -1.94
CA GLU A 65 7.59 -7.05 -1.03
C GLU A 65 9.03 -7.52 -0.94
N THR A 66 9.41 -8.06 0.21
CA THR A 66 10.68 -8.76 0.36
C THR A 66 10.70 -10.03 -0.48
N ALA A 67 11.88 -10.57 -0.77
CA ALA A 67 11.99 -11.86 -1.45
C ALA A 67 11.35 -13.05 -0.70
N THR A 68 11.04 -12.89 0.58
CA THR A 68 10.28 -13.86 1.39
C THR A 68 8.77 -13.67 1.33
N GLY A 69 8.27 -12.68 0.57
CA GLY A 69 6.85 -12.42 0.36
C GLY A 69 6.20 -11.51 1.42
N GLN A 70 6.98 -10.88 2.29
CA GLN A 70 6.44 -9.87 3.21
C GLN A 70 6.19 -8.58 2.44
N LEU A 71 4.94 -8.10 2.41
CA LEU A 71 4.62 -6.79 1.87
C LEU A 71 5.16 -5.71 2.82
N ILE A 72 5.94 -4.75 2.29
CA ILE A 72 6.62 -3.72 3.08
C ILE A 72 6.27 -2.29 2.64
N ALA A 73 5.74 -2.12 1.42
CA ALA A 73 5.24 -0.83 0.97
C ALA A 73 4.11 -0.98 -0.05
N ALA A 74 3.27 0.05 -0.13
CA ALA A 74 2.20 0.16 -1.09
C ALA A 74 2.02 1.63 -1.51
N ALA A 75 1.93 1.86 -2.82
CA ALA A 75 1.58 3.15 -3.40
C ALA A 75 0.17 3.02 -3.99
N HIS A 76 -0.70 3.96 -3.68
CA HIS A 76 -2.08 3.95 -4.16
C HIS A 76 -2.60 5.38 -4.35
N PRO A 77 -3.66 5.59 -5.15
CA PRO A 77 -4.21 6.91 -5.37
C PRO A 77 -4.69 7.58 -4.08
N GLU A 78 -4.54 8.91 -4.03
CA GLU A 78 -5.12 9.80 -3.02
C GLU A 78 -5.81 10.98 -3.71
N GLY A 79 -7.13 10.87 -3.88
CA GLY A 79 -7.91 11.88 -4.60
C GLY A 79 -7.51 12.00 -6.08
N GLN A 80 -7.68 13.19 -6.64
CA GLN A 80 -7.42 13.43 -8.06
C GLN A 80 -5.95 13.72 -8.31
N GLY A 81 -5.23 12.71 -8.80
CA GLY A 81 -3.86 12.86 -9.31
C GLY A 81 -2.74 12.79 -8.28
N ASN A 82 -3.04 12.62 -6.99
CA ASN A 82 -2.00 12.35 -5.99
C ASN A 82 -1.88 10.86 -5.71
N VAL A 83 -0.72 10.49 -5.17
CA VAL A 83 -0.40 9.15 -4.70
C VAL A 83 -0.02 9.26 -3.23
N HIS A 84 -0.57 8.35 -2.42
CA HIS A 84 -0.10 8.13 -1.06
C HIS A 84 0.77 6.88 -1.03
N ILE A 85 1.85 6.92 -0.27
CA ILE A 85 2.78 5.82 -0.15
C ILE A 85 2.86 5.39 1.31
N GLN A 86 2.49 4.13 1.55
CA GLN A 86 2.63 3.43 2.80
C GLN A 86 3.97 2.71 2.79
N ILE A 87 4.82 2.92 3.79
CA ILE A 87 6.11 2.22 3.91
C ILE A 87 6.29 1.78 5.35
N HIS A 88 6.63 0.50 5.55
CA HIS A 88 7.06 0.01 6.84
C HIS A 88 8.31 0.79 7.30
N PRO A 89 8.33 1.39 8.51
CA PRO A 89 9.41 2.29 8.94
C PRO A 89 10.83 1.72 8.82
N ASP A 90 11.02 0.44 9.16
CA ASP A 90 12.33 -0.24 9.03
C ASP A 90 12.82 -0.41 7.58
N TYR A 91 11.94 -0.21 6.60
CA TYR A 91 12.23 -0.36 5.17
C TYR A 91 12.33 0.97 4.43
N ARG A 92 12.36 2.12 5.11
CA ARG A 92 12.44 3.44 4.46
C ARG A 92 13.63 3.65 3.52
N HIS A 93 14.68 2.84 3.62
CA HIS A 93 15.78 2.85 2.66
C HIS A 93 15.37 2.52 1.22
N ILE A 94 14.17 1.98 0.97
CA ILE A 94 13.66 1.68 -0.38
C ILE A 94 13.02 2.89 -1.08
N GLU A 95 12.90 4.04 -0.41
CA GLU A 95 12.23 5.22 -0.99
C GLU A 95 12.86 5.67 -2.31
N ASP A 96 14.19 5.57 -2.42
CA ASP A 96 14.91 5.87 -3.65
C ASP A 96 14.52 4.94 -4.81
N GLU A 97 14.04 3.71 -4.53
CA GLU A 97 13.53 2.80 -5.56
C GLU A 97 12.07 3.11 -5.95
N ILE A 98 11.33 3.79 -5.07
CA ILE A 98 9.91 4.11 -5.27
C ILE A 98 9.74 5.42 -6.05
N PHE A 99 10.63 6.39 -5.85
CA PHE A 99 10.51 7.74 -6.41
C PHE A 99 11.25 7.95 -7.75
N VAL A 100 11.80 6.89 -8.34
CA VAL A 100 12.50 6.90 -9.64
C VAL A 100 11.53 6.53 -10.77
#